data_AF-A0A972JB15-F1
#
_entry.id   AF-A0A972JB15-F1
#
_cell.length_a   1.000
_cell.length_b   1.000
_cell.length_c   1.000
_cell.angle_alpha   90.00
_cell.angle_beta   90.00
_cell.angle_gamma   90.00
#
_symmetry.space_group_name_H-M   'P 1'
#
loop_
_entity.id
_entity.type
_entity.pdbx_description
1 polymer ?
#
loop_
_entity_poly.entity_id
_entity_poly.type
_entity_poly.pdbx_seq_one_letter_code
_entity_poly.pdbx_strand_id
1 'polypeptide(L)' 'GQVEVDGKVEARKRAKLRAGQRVRFGREEIELVSAETR' A
#
# COMPACT_ATOMS: atom_id res chain seq x y z
N GLY A 1 7.51 9.54 3.62
CA GLY A 1 7.26 8.63 4.74
C GLY A 1 8.19 7.43 4.62
N GLN A 2 8.26 6.59 5.65
CA GLN A 2 8.94 5.29 5.54
C GLN A 2 8.11 4.25 4.74
N VAL A 3 6.92 4.66 4.28
CA VAL A 3 5.98 3.84 3.50
C VAL A 3 6.07 4.22 2.02
N GLU A 4 6.13 3.21 1.16
CA GLU A 4 6.01 3.32 -0.28
C GLU A 4 4.73 2.62 -0.76
N VAL A 5 4.07 3.21 -1.75
CA VAL A 5 2.94 2.61 -2.45
C VAL A 5 3.32 2.52 -3.92
N ASP A 6 3.33 1.30 -4.47
CA ASP A 6 3.76 1.00 -5.85
C ASP A 6 5.14 1.60 -6.18
N GLY A 7 6.08 1.50 -5.24
CA GLY A 7 7.44 2.00 -5.37
C GLY A 7 7.60 3.53 -5.22
N LYS A 8 6.53 4.27 -4.91
CA LYS A 8 6.58 5.71 -4.66
C LYS A 8 6.42 6.00 -3.17
N VAL A 9 7.33 6.78 -2.60
CA VAL A 9 7.23 7.24 -1.20
C VAL A 9 5.95 8.03 -1.01
N GLU A 10 5.08 7.59 -0.10
CA GLU A 10 3.89 8.36 0.28
C GLU A 10 4.26 9.41 1.35
N ALA A 11 3.88 10.65 1.06
CA ALA A 11 4.19 11.81 1.89
C ALA A 11 3.02 12.20 2.80
N ARG A 12 1.79 11.80 2.45
CA ARG A 12 0.59 12.11 3.23
C ARG A 12 0.41 11.11 4.35
N LYS A 13 -0.17 11.58 5.46
CA LYS A 13 -0.56 10.73 6.58
C LYS A 13 -1.62 9.68 6.21
N ARG A 14 -2.46 9.94 5.18
CA ARG A 14 -3.50 9.01 4.71
C ARG A 14 -3.45 8.88 3.20
N ALA A 15 -3.08 7.69 2.73
CA ALA A 15 -3.19 7.30 1.33
C ALA A 15 -4.60 6.78 1.03
N LYS A 16 -5.08 7.04 -0.20
CA LYS A 16 -6.25 6.33 -0.74
C LYS A 16 -5.74 5.05 -1.41
N LEU A 17 -5.73 3.96 -0.66
CA LEU A 17 -5.28 2.65 -1.13
C LEU A 17 -6.36 1.94 -1.96
N ARG A 18 -5.93 1.10 -2.91
CA ARG A 18 -6.78 0.32 -3.82
C ARG A 18 -6.27 -1.11 -3.90
N ALA A 19 -7.16 -2.04 -4.21
CA ALA A 19 -6.78 -3.41 -4.53
C ALA A 19 -5.83 -3.43 -5.75
N GLY A 20 -4.89 -4.37 -5.75
CA GLY A 20 -3.81 -4.51 -6.74
C GLY A 20 -2.56 -3.69 -6.43
N GLN A 21 -2.59 -2.79 -5.45
CA GLN A 21 -1.41 -2.01 -5.07
C GLN A 21 -0.49 -2.77 -4.11
N ARG A 22 0.79 -2.41 -4.11
CA ARG A 22 1.79 -2.91 -3.16
C ARG A 22 2.23 -1.82 -2.20
N VAL A 23 2.15 -2.11 -0.91
CA VAL A 23 2.60 -1.24 0.17
C VAL A 23 3.86 -1.81 0.79
N ARG A 24 4.92 -1.02 0.84
CA ARG A 24 6.21 -1.40 1.43
C ARG A 24 6.55 -0.52 2.62
N PHE A 25 6.99 -1.13 3.72
CA PHE A 25 7.51 -0.43 4.89
C PHE A 25 8.77 -1.15 5.37
N GLY A 26 9.93 -0.50 5.20
CA GLY A 26 11.22 -1.13 5.47
C GLY A 26 11.44 -2.37 4.60
N ARG A 27 11.45 -3.55 5.24
CA ARG A 27 11.62 -4.87 4.58
C ARG A 27 10.31 -5.62 4.38
N GLU A 28 9.21 -5.11 4.93
CA GLU A 28 7.90 -5.72 4.78
C GLU A 28 7.21 -5.17 3.54
N GLU A 29 6.57 -6.07 2.79
CA GLU A 29 5.78 -5.75 1.61
C GLU A 29 4.43 -6.46 1.69
N ILE A 30 3.37 -5.73 1.39
CA ILE A 30 1.98 -6.18 1.47
C ILE A 30 1.30 -5.89 0.13
N GLU A 31 0.73 -6.91 -0.50
CA GLU A 31 -0.16 -6.75 -1.64
C GLU A 31 -1.60 -6.56 -1.16
N LEU A 32 -2.25 -5.50 -1.63
CA LEU A 32 -3.63 -5.21 -1.28
C LEU A 32 -4.57 -6.00 -2.18
N VAL A 33 -5.33 -6.92 -1.61
CA VAL A 33 -6.37 -7.67 -2.31
C VAL A 33 -7.74 -7.06 -2.06
N SER A 34 -8.66 -7.20 -3.02
CA SER A 34 -10.05 -6.81 -2.79
C SER A 34 -10.65 -7.72 -1.72
N ALA A 35 -11.46 -7.15 -0.82
CA ALA A 35 -12.29 -7.96 0.05
C ALA A 35 -13.23 -8.80 -0.83
N GLU A 36 -13.12 -10.11 -0.72
CA GLU A 36 -14.06 -11.03 -1.36
C GLU A 36 -15.45 -10.71 -0.80
N THR A 37 -16.32 -10.15 -1.63
CA THR A 37 -17.74 -9.98 -1.27
C THR A 37 -18.39 -11.32 -1.56
N ARG A 38 -18.74 -12.05 -0.51
CA ARG A 38 -19.55 -13.28 -0.59
C ARG A 38 -21.03 -12.95 -0.45
#